data_AF-A0A9W6LTF6-F1
#
_entry.id   AF-A0A9W6LTF6-F1
#
_cell.length_a   1.000
_cell.length_b   1.000
_cell.length_c   1.000
_cell.angle_alpha   90.00
_cell.angle_beta   90.00
_cell.angle_gamma   90.00
#
_symmetry.space_group_name_H-M   'P 1'
#
loop_
_entity.id
_entity.type
_entity.pdbx_description
1 polymer ?
#
loop_
_entity_poly.entity_id
_entity_poly.type
_entity_poly.pdbx_seq_one_letter_code
_entity_poly.pdbx_strand_id
1 'polypeptide(L)'
;MREREPFRWIPGRGYDPAALRRLRARFPRPARPLRDAWFLAGAPAPARIDDGFMSYWEVRDALYDLASNVAQQGATPLARGWFHFLLAQEIPGAMFGSTLTPLVEALTTGLCVFYPQGATGEPYAGFLGDCLDTLGRAIMGRDGWSRRGEINRGVILRRRWDLDAGWDWGQPAGDLSASLLLCLKYLPSAEIGPWLRSVLDIADPFWRAQLIVSFVAARPLLDGTVREPAGLRPGHGRPTLCWTDSNLLSGGPAPFLPDANRSAALDAVARYFAEQAFVDWAEGVLSDAELVADLGDVPWRFRELFLYVTA
;
A
#
# COMPACT_ATOMS: atom_id res chain seq x y z
N MET A 1 -30.91 -4.10 -3.75
CA MET A 1 -29.45 -4.13 -3.53
C MET A 1 -29.18 -3.50 -2.18
N ARG A 2 -28.42 -4.15 -1.29
CA ARG A 2 -27.96 -3.45 -0.07
C ARG A 2 -26.91 -2.43 -0.50
N GLU A 3 -27.02 -1.20 -0.04
CA GLU A 3 -25.97 -0.19 -0.22
C GLU A 3 -24.67 -0.75 0.40
N ARG A 4 -23.58 -0.65 -0.35
CA ARG A 4 -22.26 -1.07 0.12
C ARG A 4 -21.84 -0.10 1.22
N GLU A 5 -21.36 -0.63 2.35
CA GLU A 5 -20.77 0.19 3.40
C GLU A 5 -19.58 0.99 2.81
N PRO A 6 -19.47 2.31 3.10
CA PRO A 6 -18.35 3.11 2.60
C PRO A 6 -17.00 2.51 2.98
N PHE A 7 -16.04 2.57 2.06
CA PHE A 7 -14.68 2.12 2.33
C PHE A 7 -14.00 3.01 3.39
N ARG A 8 -13.52 2.41 4.48
CA ARG A 8 -12.88 3.10 5.61
C ARG A 8 -11.74 2.29 6.18
N TRP A 9 -10.74 3.00 6.68
CA TRP A 9 -9.71 2.41 7.53
C TRP A 9 -10.13 2.57 8.99
N ILE A 10 -10.24 1.43 9.69
CA ILE A 10 -10.67 1.38 11.08
C ILE A 10 -9.68 0.46 11.81
N PRO A 11 -8.92 0.97 12.80
CA PRO A 11 -7.97 0.16 13.56
C PRO A 11 -8.57 -1.16 14.06
N GLY A 12 -7.87 -2.26 13.79
CA GLY A 12 -8.29 -3.62 14.15
C GLY A 12 -9.38 -4.23 13.26
N ARG A 13 -9.86 -3.54 12.23
CA ARG A 13 -10.78 -4.06 11.20
C ARG A 13 -10.03 -4.22 9.87
N GLY A 14 -9.36 -5.37 9.75
CA GLY A 14 -8.62 -5.77 8.55
C GLY A 14 -9.51 -6.18 7.37
N TYR A 15 -9.07 -7.20 6.62
CA TYR A 15 -9.77 -7.70 5.45
C TYR A 15 -11.20 -8.17 5.74
N ASP A 16 -12.13 -8.00 4.79
CA ASP A 16 -13.47 -8.57 4.82
C ASP A 16 -13.41 -10.08 4.52
N PRO A 17 -13.80 -10.97 5.47
CA PRO A 17 -13.81 -12.41 5.24
C PRO A 17 -14.72 -12.86 4.08
N ALA A 18 -15.81 -12.13 3.81
CA ALA A 18 -16.71 -12.46 2.71
C ALA A 18 -16.09 -12.17 1.34
N ALA A 19 -15.41 -11.03 1.20
CA ALA A 19 -14.63 -10.68 0.01
C ALA A 19 -13.48 -11.68 -0.21
N LEU A 20 -12.75 -12.04 0.84
CA LEU A 20 -11.68 -13.03 0.75
C LEU A 20 -12.18 -14.41 0.30
N ARG A 21 -13.34 -14.86 0.82
CA ARG A 21 -13.96 -16.11 0.37
C ARG A 21 -14.32 -16.07 -1.12
N ARG A 22 -14.83 -14.93 -1.62
CA ARG A 22 -15.12 -14.76 -3.06
C ARG A 22 -13.84 -14.85 -3.89
N LEU A 23 -12.77 -14.15 -3.50
CA LEU A 23 -11.47 -14.24 -4.17
C LEU A 23 -10.96 -15.68 -4.24
N ARG A 24 -10.94 -16.39 -3.11
CA ARG A 24 -10.47 -17.79 -3.04
C ARG A 24 -11.32 -18.75 -3.86
N ALA A 25 -12.64 -18.56 -3.89
CA ALA A 25 -13.53 -19.38 -4.70
C ALA A 25 -13.33 -19.15 -6.21
N ARG A 26 -12.92 -17.94 -6.62
CA ARG A 26 -12.71 -17.58 -8.02
C ARG A 26 -11.34 -17.95 -8.56
N PHE A 27 -10.34 -18.02 -7.69
CA PHE A 27 -8.95 -18.23 -8.07
C PHE A 27 -8.38 -19.49 -7.41
N PRO A 28 -8.78 -20.69 -7.88
CA PRO A 28 -8.14 -21.92 -7.47
C PRO A 28 -6.68 -21.94 -7.95
N ARG A 29 -5.89 -22.84 -7.35
CA ARG A 29 -4.50 -23.05 -7.77
C ARG A 29 -4.44 -23.40 -9.27
N PRO A 30 -3.61 -22.73 -10.08
CA PRO A 30 -3.43 -23.10 -11.48
C PRO A 30 -2.92 -24.53 -11.61
N ALA A 31 -3.43 -25.27 -12.61
CA ALA A 31 -3.04 -26.66 -12.85
C ALA A 31 -1.60 -26.78 -13.39
N ARG A 32 -1.12 -25.77 -14.12
CA ARG A 32 0.26 -25.72 -14.61
C ARG A 32 1.16 -25.11 -13.54
N PRO A 33 2.28 -25.76 -13.19
CA PRO A 33 3.17 -25.27 -12.15
C PRO A 33 3.79 -23.93 -12.54
N LEU A 34 4.10 -23.10 -11.55
CA LEU A 34 4.78 -21.81 -11.77
C LEU A 34 6.18 -22.02 -12.40
N ARG A 35 6.78 -23.21 -12.23
CA ARG A 35 8.03 -23.66 -12.88
C ARG A 35 8.01 -23.49 -14.39
N ASP A 36 6.84 -23.68 -15.01
CA ASP A 36 6.69 -23.52 -16.44
C ASP A 36 6.69 -22.04 -16.90
N ALA A 37 6.64 -21.10 -15.95
CA ALA A 37 6.68 -19.66 -16.17
C ALA A 37 8.00 -19.01 -15.70
N TRP A 38 8.84 -19.74 -14.95
CA TRP A 38 10.15 -19.28 -14.48
C TRP A 38 11.17 -19.05 -15.61
N PHE A 39 10.79 -19.40 -16.85
CA PHE A 39 11.60 -19.37 -18.06
C PHE A 39 11.76 -17.98 -18.69
N LEU A 40 12.48 -17.09 -18.00
CA LEU A 40 13.22 -16.02 -18.67
C LEU A 40 14.67 -15.83 -18.18
N ALA A 41 15.11 -16.58 -17.16
CA ALA A 41 16.49 -16.45 -16.63
C ALA A 41 17.32 -17.76 -16.61
N GLY A 42 16.84 -18.87 -17.17
CA GLY A 42 17.66 -20.08 -17.40
C GLY A 42 18.07 -20.90 -16.16
N ALA A 43 17.60 -20.56 -14.97
CA ALA A 43 17.82 -21.36 -13.75
C ALA A 43 16.62 -22.29 -13.46
N PRO A 44 16.84 -23.51 -12.97
CA PRO A 44 15.76 -24.38 -12.53
C PRO A 44 15.06 -23.77 -11.32
N ALA A 45 13.74 -23.70 -11.39
CA ALA A 45 12.89 -23.33 -10.29
C ALA A 45 13.13 -24.23 -9.05
N PRO A 46 13.11 -23.70 -7.82
CA PRO A 46 13.23 -24.52 -6.62
C PRO A 46 12.17 -25.63 -6.59
N ALA A 47 12.63 -26.84 -6.27
CA ALA A 47 11.88 -28.10 -6.29
C ALA A 47 10.68 -28.16 -5.32
N ARG A 48 10.36 -27.08 -4.59
CA ARG A 48 9.39 -27.05 -3.49
C ARG A 48 8.02 -26.42 -3.76
N ILE A 49 7.83 -25.66 -4.84
CA ILE A 49 6.52 -25.06 -5.13
C ILE A 49 5.41 -26.12 -5.39
N ASP A 50 5.77 -27.33 -5.81
CA ASP A 50 4.79 -28.36 -6.17
C ASP A 50 4.16 -29.07 -4.96
N ASP A 51 4.84 -29.11 -3.80
CA ASP A 51 4.42 -29.89 -2.63
C ASP A 51 3.31 -29.22 -1.78
N GLY A 52 2.82 -28.06 -2.21
CA GLY A 52 1.64 -27.40 -1.62
C GLY A 52 1.93 -26.46 -0.44
N PHE A 53 3.19 -26.30 -0.05
CA PHE A 53 3.62 -25.28 0.91
C PHE A 53 4.73 -24.43 0.31
N MET A 54 4.43 -23.17 0.01
CA MET A 54 5.45 -22.16 -0.25
C MET A 54 5.85 -21.50 1.07
N SER A 55 7.14 -21.42 1.34
CA SER A 55 7.65 -20.56 2.40
C SER A 55 7.37 -19.09 2.06
N TYR A 56 7.41 -18.24 3.09
CA TYR A 56 7.29 -16.80 2.95
C TYR A 56 8.15 -16.22 1.81
N TRP A 57 9.43 -16.63 1.77
CA TRP A 57 10.38 -16.13 0.78
C TRP A 57 10.06 -16.62 -0.62
N GLU A 58 9.61 -17.87 -0.78
CA GLU A 58 9.18 -18.40 -2.08
C GLU A 58 7.94 -17.66 -2.61
N VAL A 59 6.98 -17.31 -1.74
CA VAL A 59 5.82 -16.49 -2.11
C VAL A 59 6.27 -15.10 -2.56
N ARG A 60 7.13 -14.44 -1.78
CA ARG A 60 7.64 -13.10 -2.11
C ARG A 60 8.39 -13.10 -3.45
N ASP A 61 9.31 -14.05 -3.63
CA ASP A 61 10.11 -14.14 -4.86
C ASP A 61 9.23 -14.46 -6.07
N ALA A 62 8.22 -15.32 -5.91
CA ALA A 62 7.23 -15.58 -6.95
C ALA A 62 6.42 -14.32 -7.33
N LEU A 63 6.01 -13.51 -6.35
CA LEU A 63 5.31 -12.25 -6.60
C LEU A 63 6.19 -11.24 -7.34
N TYR A 64 7.47 -11.12 -6.94
CA TYR A 64 8.45 -10.28 -7.63
C TYR A 64 8.64 -10.72 -9.08
N ASP A 65 8.89 -12.01 -9.32
CA ASP A 65 9.12 -12.56 -10.65
C ASP A 65 7.90 -12.34 -11.56
N LEU A 66 6.69 -12.60 -11.04
CA LEU A 66 5.44 -12.33 -11.75
C LEU A 66 5.30 -10.85 -12.12
N ALA A 67 5.48 -9.94 -11.15
CA ALA A 67 5.36 -8.51 -11.38
C ALA A 67 6.43 -8.00 -12.37
N SER A 68 7.67 -8.42 -12.20
CA SER A 68 8.80 -8.03 -13.08
C SER A 68 8.57 -8.51 -14.51
N ASN A 69 8.14 -9.78 -14.68
CA ASN A 69 7.81 -10.33 -16.00
C ASN A 69 6.68 -9.53 -16.67
N VAL A 70 5.59 -9.25 -15.96
CA VAL A 70 4.47 -8.50 -16.53
C VAL A 70 4.85 -7.06 -16.86
N ALA A 71 5.67 -6.42 -16.03
CA ALA A 71 6.16 -5.07 -16.31
C ALA A 71 7.00 -5.01 -17.61
N GLN A 72 7.78 -6.05 -17.91
CA GLN A 72 8.65 -6.10 -19.09
C GLN A 72 7.96 -6.62 -20.35
N GLN A 73 7.07 -7.61 -20.22
CA GLN A 73 6.56 -8.41 -21.35
C GLN A 73 5.04 -8.46 -21.44
N GLY A 74 4.33 -7.88 -20.46
CA GLY A 74 2.87 -7.97 -20.35
C GLY A 74 2.39 -9.27 -19.70
N ALA A 75 1.11 -9.30 -19.34
CA ALA A 75 0.52 -10.40 -18.57
C ALA A 75 0.09 -11.58 -19.46
N THR A 76 0.73 -12.74 -19.26
CA THR A 76 0.26 -14.01 -19.83
C THR A 76 -0.91 -14.59 -19.01
N PRO A 77 -1.76 -15.46 -19.59
CA PRO A 77 -2.82 -16.13 -18.84
C PRO A 77 -2.32 -16.94 -17.63
N LEU A 78 -1.15 -17.58 -17.76
CA LEU A 78 -0.55 -18.36 -16.68
C LEU A 78 -0.06 -17.45 -15.54
N ALA A 79 0.67 -16.38 -15.86
CA ALA A 79 1.13 -15.41 -14.88
C ALA A 79 -0.05 -14.78 -14.12
N ARG A 80 -1.12 -14.44 -14.85
CA ARG A 80 -2.35 -13.89 -14.26
C ARG A 80 -3.03 -14.87 -13.30
N GLY A 81 -3.16 -16.13 -13.71
CA GLY A 81 -3.75 -17.18 -12.86
C GLY A 81 -2.96 -17.38 -11.56
N TRP A 82 -1.62 -17.38 -11.63
CA TRP A 82 -0.77 -17.51 -10.45
C TRP A 82 -0.83 -16.29 -9.54
N PHE A 83 -0.77 -15.08 -10.10
CA PHE A 83 -0.92 -13.85 -9.33
C PHE A 83 -2.26 -13.82 -8.58
N HIS A 84 -3.37 -14.16 -9.24
CA HIS A 84 -4.68 -14.17 -8.61
C HIS A 84 -4.81 -15.20 -7.50
N PHE A 85 -4.24 -16.39 -7.70
CA PHE A 85 -4.18 -17.41 -6.66
C PHE A 85 -3.40 -16.92 -5.44
N LEU A 86 -2.18 -16.42 -5.64
CA LEU A 86 -1.33 -15.89 -4.56
C LEU A 86 -2.01 -14.72 -3.84
N LEU A 87 -2.59 -13.77 -4.59
CA LEU A 87 -3.37 -12.68 -4.02
C LEU A 87 -4.47 -13.21 -3.08
N ALA A 88 -5.27 -14.19 -3.51
CA ALA A 88 -6.34 -14.72 -2.70
C ALA A 88 -5.87 -15.55 -1.48
N GLN A 89 -4.72 -16.22 -1.57
CA GLN A 89 -4.23 -17.05 -0.47
C GLN A 89 -3.50 -16.23 0.60
N GLU A 90 -2.69 -15.27 0.18
CA GLU A 90 -1.68 -14.63 1.03
C GLU A 90 -2.19 -13.40 1.79
N ILE A 91 -3.35 -12.84 1.45
CA ILE A 91 -3.92 -11.66 2.13
C ILE A 91 -3.98 -11.80 3.67
N PRO A 92 -4.46 -12.91 4.27
CA PRO A 92 -4.50 -13.02 5.73
C PRO A 92 -3.13 -12.94 6.39
N GLY A 93 -2.09 -13.36 5.66
CA GLY A 93 -0.70 -13.26 6.07
C GLY A 93 0.00 -12.02 5.51
N ALA A 94 -0.67 -11.11 4.81
CA ALA A 94 0.03 -10.05 4.07
C ALA A 94 0.81 -9.09 4.97
N MET A 95 0.31 -8.88 6.20
CA MET A 95 0.98 -8.13 7.26
C MET A 95 1.84 -9.04 8.17
N PHE A 96 1.73 -10.36 8.02
CA PHE A 96 2.46 -11.35 8.78
C PHE A 96 3.59 -11.96 7.95
N GLY A 97 4.82 -11.53 8.22
CA GLY A 97 6.00 -12.03 7.55
C GLY A 97 7.22 -11.88 8.42
N SER A 98 8.40 -12.26 7.90
CA SER A 98 9.62 -11.71 8.46
C SER A 98 9.42 -10.20 8.53
N THR A 99 9.74 -9.59 9.68
CA THR A 99 9.46 -8.18 9.99
C THR A 99 10.17 -7.17 9.06
N LEU A 100 10.72 -7.65 7.94
CA LEU A 100 11.64 -6.94 7.05
C LEU A 100 10.94 -6.45 5.77
N THR A 101 9.99 -7.20 5.20
CA THR A 101 9.36 -6.85 3.91
C THR A 101 7.96 -7.46 3.77
N PRO A 102 6.91 -6.88 4.40
CA PRO A 102 5.57 -7.45 4.42
C PRO A 102 5.03 -7.76 3.01
N LEU A 103 4.35 -8.91 2.84
CA LEU A 103 3.78 -9.31 1.55
C LEU A 103 2.75 -8.31 1.00
N VAL A 104 2.17 -7.45 1.84
CA VAL A 104 1.27 -6.37 1.39
C VAL A 104 1.94 -5.48 0.33
N GLU A 105 3.25 -5.25 0.43
CA GLU A 105 4.02 -4.44 -0.51
C GLU A 105 4.10 -5.15 -1.88
N ALA A 106 4.53 -6.41 -1.89
CA ALA A 106 4.64 -7.22 -3.11
C ALA A 106 3.27 -7.48 -3.77
N LEU A 107 2.24 -7.78 -2.99
CA LEU A 107 0.87 -7.95 -3.48
C LEU A 107 0.31 -6.66 -4.09
N THR A 108 0.58 -5.51 -3.47
CA THR A 108 0.20 -4.20 -4.00
C THR A 108 0.91 -3.90 -5.31
N THR A 109 2.22 -4.13 -5.38
CA THR A 109 3.00 -3.98 -6.62
C THR A 109 2.44 -4.88 -7.71
N GLY A 110 2.22 -6.17 -7.43
CA GLY A 110 1.63 -7.11 -8.36
C GLY A 110 0.27 -6.63 -8.87
N LEU A 111 -0.64 -6.21 -7.98
CA LEU A 111 -1.95 -5.71 -8.39
C LEU A 111 -1.83 -4.48 -9.31
N CYS A 112 -0.94 -3.55 -8.97
CA CYS A 112 -0.66 -2.35 -9.77
C CYS A 112 -0.07 -2.67 -11.16
N VAL A 113 0.79 -3.68 -11.25
CA VAL A 113 1.38 -4.13 -12.51
C VAL A 113 0.38 -4.87 -13.39
N PHE A 114 -0.43 -5.77 -12.81
CA PHE A 114 -1.42 -6.53 -13.56
C PHE A 114 -2.64 -5.68 -13.99
N TYR A 115 -2.93 -4.61 -13.25
CA TYR A 115 -4.09 -3.73 -13.45
C TYR A 115 -3.72 -2.24 -13.46
N PRO A 116 -2.82 -1.78 -14.35
CA PRO A 116 -2.23 -0.45 -14.28
C PRO A 116 -3.24 0.68 -14.51
N GLN A 117 -4.34 0.41 -15.22
CA GLN A 117 -5.38 1.38 -15.58
C GLN A 117 -6.72 1.10 -14.89
N GLY A 118 -6.68 0.52 -13.68
CA GLY A 118 -7.87 -0.09 -13.10
C GLY A 118 -8.10 -1.49 -13.66
N ALA A 119 -9.26 -2.06 -13.38
CA ALA A 119 -9.62 -3.38 -13.85
C ALA A 119 -10.53 -3.34 -15.06
N THR A 120 -10.09 -2.63 -16.09
CA THR A 120 -10.58 -2.86 -17.44
C THR A 120 -10.35 -4.34 -17.79
N GLY A 121 -11.43 -5.12 -17.84
CA GLY A 121 -11.36 -6.58 -17.93
C GLY A 121 -11.20 -7.29 -16.58
N GLU A 122 -11.94 -6.85 -15.56
CA GLU A 122 -12.08 -7.58 -14.29
C GLU A 122 -12.32 -9.08 -14.54
N PRO A 123 -11.62 -9.98 -13.81
CA PRO A 123 -11.87 -11.43 -13.90
C PRO A 123 -13.32 -11.81 -13.57
N TYR A 124 -13.96 -11.00 -12.72
CA TYR A 124 -15.38 -11.07 -12.42
C TYR A 124 -15.86 -9.72 -11.88
N ALA A 125 -17.15 -9.41 -12.05
CA ALA A 125 -17.72 -8.15 -11.57
C ALA A 125 -17.53 -7.97 -10.05
N GLY A 126 -16.90 -6.87 -9.67
CA GLY A 126 -16.60 -6.54 -8.27
C GLY A 126 -15.25 -7.03 -7.78
N PHE A 127 -14.38 -7.54 -8.67
CA PHE A 127 -13.03 -8.00 -8.32
C PHE A 127 -12.21 -6.91 -7.62
N LEU A 128 -12.15 -5.68 -8.15
CA LEU A 128 -11.42 -4.61 -7.46
C LEU A 128 -12.03 -4.24 -6.12
N GLY A 129 -13.37 -4.31 -6.01
CA GLY A 129 -14.07 -4.12 -4.75
C GLY A 129 -13.59 -5.13 -3.70
N ASP A 130 -13.51 -6.41 -4.09
CA ASP A 130 -13.00 -7.47 -3.22
C ASP A 130 -11.52 -7.28 -2.88
N CYS A 131 -10.68 -6.86 -3.83
CA CYS A 131 -9.27 -6.54 -3.58
C CYS A 131 -9.10 -5.38 -2.59
N LEU A 132 -9.90 -4.31 -2.73
CA LEU A 132 -9.88 -3.18 -1.81
C LEU A 132 -10.36 -3.60 -0.42
N ASP A 133 -11.51 -4.28 -0.33
CA ASP A 133 -12.08 -4.76 0.94
C ASP A 133 -11.21 -5.81 1.65
N THR A 134 -10.20 -6.34 0.96
CA THR A 134 -9.24 -7.28 1.50
C THR A 134 -7.85 -6.67 1.62
N LEU A 135 -7.05 -6.70 0.55
CA LEU A 135 -5.68 -6.13 0.52
C LEU A 135 -5.65 -4.66 0.92
N GLY A 136 -6.59 -3.84 0.42
CA GLY A 136 -6.69 -2.41 0.78
C GLY A 136 -6.99 -2.13 2.25
N ARG A 137 -7.43 -3.13 3.02
CA ARG A 137 -7.65 -3.05 4.47
C ARG A 137 -6.64 -3.86 5.28
N ALA A 138 -5.68 -4.52 4.65
CA ALA A 138 -4.77 -5.45 5.33
C ALA A 138 -4.02 -4.80 6.50
N ILE A 139 -3.51 -3.58 6.31
CA ILE A 139 -2.79 -2.79 7.33
C ILE A 139 -3.66 -2.43 8.55
N MET A 140 -4.99 -2.52 8.43
CA MET A 140 -5.94 -2.30 9.54
C MET A 140 -6.23 -3.58 10.34
N GLY A 141 -5.54 -4.68 10.05
CA GLY A 141 -5.70 -5.98 10.72
C GLY A 141 -5.39 -5.92 12.22
N ARG A 142 -6.01 -6.81 13.00
CA ARG A 142 -5.93 -6.83 14.47
C ARG A 142 -4.51 -6.95 15.02
N ASP A 143 -3.57 -7.43 14.22
CA ASP A 143 -2.21 -7.70 14.66
C ASP A 143 -1.36 -6.43 14.68
N GLY A 144 -1.69 -5.47 13.81
CA GLY A 144 -1.07 -4.16 13.74
C GLY A 144 -1.65 -3.14 14.72
N TRP A 145 -2.73 -3.47 15.44
CA TRP A 145 -3.49 -2.51 16.25
C TRP A 145 -3.87 -3.08 17.62
N SER A 146 -3.68 -2.28 18.66
CA SER A 146 -4.18 -2.57 20.00
C SER A 146 -5.71 -2.48 20.03
N ARG A 147 -6.33 -3.04 21.08
CA ARG A 147 -7.79 -2.89 21.30
C ARG A 147 -8.22 -1.43 21.51
N ARG A 148 -7.28 -0.54 21.83
CA ARG A 148 -7.51 0.90 22.01
C ARG A 148 -7.33 1.70 20.71
N GLY A 149 -6.95 1.03 19.61
CA GLY A 149 -6.68 1.68 18.33
C GLY A 149 -5.30 2.33 18.25
N GLU A 150 -4.37 1.94 19.12
CA GLU A 150 -2.95 2.34 19.05
C GLU A 150 -2.20 1.38 18.14
N ILE A 151 -1.13 1.84 17.49
CA ILE A 151 -0.33 0.96 16.64
C ILE A 151 0.45 -0.07 17.47
N ASN A 152 0.56 -1.29 16.95
CA ASN A 152 1.48 -2.28 17.49
C ASN A 152 2.85 -2.11 16.83
N ARG A 153 3.69 -1.27 17.44
CA ARG A 153 5.09 -1.04 17.00
C ARG A 153 5.82 -2.38 16.97
N GLY A 154 6.34 -2.75 15.80
CA GLY A 154 6.99 -4.04 15.56
C GLY A 154 6.33 -4.85 14.45
N VAL A 155 5.02 -4.62 14.24
CA VAL A 155 4.19 -5.37 13.30
C VAL A 155 3.90 -4.56 12.05
N ILE A 156 3.56 -3.29 12.19
CA ILE A 156 3.27 -2.37 11.09
C ILE A 156 4.17 -1.13 11.18
N LEU A 157 4.24 -0.38 10.08
CA LEU A 157 4.99 0.87 9.97
C LEU A 157 6.50 0.71 10.14
N ARG A 158 7.04 -0.45 9.76
CA ARG A 158 8.48 -0.72 9.86
C ARG A 158 9.16 -0.50 8.52
N ARG A 159 10.22 0.33 8.50
CA ARG A 159 11.04 0.56 7.29
C ARG A 159 12.41 -0.12 7.33
N ARG A 160 13.07 -0.18 8.50
CA ARG A 160 14.47 -0.62 8.58
C ARG A 160 14.63 -2.09 8.95
N TRP A 161 15.62 -2.67 8.27
CA TRP A 161 16.04 -4.07 8.32
C TRP A 161 17.01 -4.37 9.45
N ASP A 162 17.70 -3.35 9.99
CA ASP A 162 18.47 -3.51 11.21
C ASP A 162 17.54 -3.41 12.42
N LEU A 163 17.86 -4.20 13.46
CA LEU A 163 17.16 -4.14 14.74
C LEU A 163 17.75 -3.05 15.65
N ASP A 164 18.88 -2.44 15.24
CA ASP A 164 19.77 -1.67 16.11
C ASP A 164 19.75 -0.15 15.83
N ALA A 165 19.23 0.33 14.69
CA ALA A 165 19.30 1.75 14.30
C ALA A 165 17.97 2.53 14.39
N GLY A 166 17.03 2.06 15.22
CA GLY A 166 15.77 2.75 15.49
C GLY A 166 14.72 2.64 14.37
N TRP A 167 13.55 3.25 14.59
CA TRP A 167 12.38 3.13 13.71
C TRP A 167 12.43 4.04 12.46
N ASP A 168 13.29 5.07 12.44
CA ASP A 168 13.45 6.03 11.34
C ASP A 168 12.10 6.68 10.97
N TRP A 169 11.42 7.27 11.97
CA TRP A 169 10.07 7.83 11.79
C TRP A 169 10.02 8.97 10.78
N GLY A 170 11.16 9.61 10.49
CA GLY A 170 11.34 10.58 9.42
C GLY A 170 11.23 10.00 8.00
N GLN A 171 10.91 8.71 7.87
CA GLN A 171 10.72 8.04 6.60
C GLN A 171 9.38 7.29 6.54
N PRO A 172 8.65 7.34 5.40
CA PRO A 172 7.44 6.56 5.23
C PRO A 172 7.73 5.07 5.28
N ALA A 173 6.95 4.32 6.05
CA ALA A 173 6.99 2.86 6.00
C ALA A 173 6.45 2.33 4.66
N GLY A 174 7.03 1.22 4.20
CA GLY A 174 6.70 0.65 2.89
C GLY A 174 5.27 0.12 2.83
N ASP A 175 4.84 -0.59 3.86
CA ASP A 175 3.49 -1.13 4.03
C ASP A 175 2.41 -0.04 3.99
N LEU A 176 2.62 1.07 4.70
CA LEU A 176 1.73 2.24 4.67
C LEU A 176 1.75 2.89 3.29
N SER A 177 2.92 3.09 2.71
CA SER A 177 3.07 3.73 1.40
C SER A 177 2.34 2.94 0.31
N ALA A 178 2.55 1.62 0.27
CA ALA A 178 1.85 0.70 -0.63
C ALA A 178 0.34 0.77 -0.41
N SER A 179 -0.12 0.65 0.84
CA SER A 179 -1.55 0.62 1.18
C SER A 179 -2.27 1.94 0.85
N LEU A 180 -1.66 3.09 1.14
CA LEU A 180 -2.19 4.41 0.81
C LEU A 180 -2.31 4.59 -0.70
N LEU A 181 -1.24 4.29 -1.43
CA LEU A 181 -1.21 4.46 -2.89
C LEU A 181 -2.13 3.47 -3.61
N LEU A 182 -2.29 2.27 -3.09
CA LEU A 182 -3.28 1.31 -3.57
C LEU A 182 -4.70 1.90 -3.49
N CYS A 183 -5.08 2.41 -2.32
CA CYS A 183 -6.39 3.02 -2.12
C CYS A 183 -6.58 4.27 -2.98
N LEU A 184 -5.58 5.17 -3.01
CA LEU A 184 -5.61 6.36 -3.87
C LEU A 184 -5.72 6.01 -5.36
N LYS A 185 -5.14 4.89 -5.81
CA LYS A 185 -5.20 4.47 -7.20
C LYS A 185 -6.55 3.88 -7.60
N TYR A 186 -7.14 3.05 -6.74
CA TYR A 186 -8.27 2.19 -7.13
C TYR A 186 -9.62 2.56 -6.50
N LEU A 187 -9.67 3.35 -5.44
CA LEU A 187 -10.95 3.82 -4.92
C LEU A 187 -11.64 4.74 -5.93
N PRO A 188 -12.98 4.69 -6.04
CA PRO A 188 -13.73 5.72 -6.74
C PRO A 188 -13.41 7.10 -6.14
N SER A 189 -13.27 8.12 -6.98
CA SER A 189 -12.93 9.48 -6.53
C SER A 189 -13.87 10.03 -5.45
N ALA A 190 -15.16 9.67 -5.53
CA ALA A 190 -16.18 10.03 -4.54
C ALA A 190 -15.95 9.39 -3.15
N GLU A 191 -15.24 8.26 -3.08
CA GLU A 191 -14.92 7.57 -1.83
C GLU A 191 -13.60 8.06 -1.19
N ILE A 192 -12.74 8.75 -1.96
CA ILE A 192 -11.42 9.21 -1.47
C ILE A 192 -11.56 10.13 -0.26
N GLY A 193 -12.46 11.12 -0.29
CA GLY A 193 -12.64 12.05 0.81
C GLY A 193 -13.06 11.38 2.13
N PRO A 194 -14.18 10.62 2.15
CA PRO A 194 -14.61 9.88 3.34
C PRO A 194 -13.57 8.86 3.84
N TRP A 195 -12.88 8.16 2.93
CA TRP A 195 -11.81 7.24 3.30
C TRP A 195 -10.63 7.99 3.95
N LEU A 196 -10.14 9.05 3.31
CA LEU A 196 -8.99 9.80 3.81
C LEU A 196 -9.28 10.48 5.16
N ARG A 197 -10.52 10.93 5.38
CA ARG A 197 -10.95 11.38 6.71
C ARG A 197 -10.80 10.26 7.75
N SER A 198 -11.25 9.04 7.46
CA SER A 198 -11.07 7.90 8.38
C SER A 198 -9.60 7.57 8.66
N VAL A 199 -8.71 7.81 7.69
CA VAL A 199 -7.25 7.64 7.83
C VAL A 199 -6.67 8.70 8.76
N LEU A 200 -7.09 9.96 8.60
CA LEU A 200 -6.63 11.12 9.37
C LEU A 200 -7.24 11.22 10.78
N ASP A 201 -8.43 10.64 10.99
CA ASP A 201 -9.11 10.61 12.30
C ASP A 201 -8.38 9.73 13.33
N ILE A 202 -7.49 8.83 12.90
CA ILE A 202 -6.75 7.94 13.79
C ILE A 202 -5.82 8.77 14.69
N ALA A 203 -6.02 8.65 16.00
CA ALA A 203 -5.41 9.52 17.00
C ALA A 203 -3.99 9.11 17.44
N ASP A 204 -3.52 7.93 17.05
CA ASP A 204 -2.21 7.43 17.44
C ASP A 204 -1.07 8.34 16.92
N PRO A 205 -0.15 8.82 17.79
CA PRO A 205 0.85 9.82 17.40
C PRO A 205 1.87 9.29 16.38
N PHE A 206 2.21 8.01 16.42
CA PHE A 206 3.14 7.39 15.49
C PHE A 206 2.50 7.18 14.11
N TRP A 207 1.21 6.80 14.08
CA TRP A 207 0.42 6.78 12.85
C TRP A 207 0.34 8.17 12.21
N ARG A 208 0.04 9.20 13.01
CA ARG A 208 0.00 10.59 12.56
C ARG A 208 1.34 11.05 12.00
N ALA A 209 2.44 10.77 12.72
CA ALA A 209 3.79 11.06 12.25
C ALA A 209 4.06 10.43 10.88
N GLN A 210 3.77 9.14 10.73
CA GLN A 210 3.95 8.44 9.46
C GLN A 210 3.08 9.02 8.34
N LEU A 211 1.84 9.42 8.61
CA LEU A 211 0.99 10.09 7.63
C LEU A 211 1.57 11.45 7.18
N ILE A 212 2.04 12.30 8.09
CA ILE A 212 2.70 13.59 7.73
C ILE A 212 3.84 13.32 6.75
N VAL A 213 4.71 12.38 7.12
CA VAL A 213 5.91 12.04 6.34
C VAL A 213 5.52 11.45 4.99
N SER A 214 4.54 10.53 4.95
CA SER A 214 3.99 9.94 3.72
C SER A 214 3.40 11.00 2.79
N PHE A 215 2.61 11.95 3.28
CA PHE A 215 2.01 12.99 2.45
C PHE A 215 3.06 13.97 1.89
N VAL A 216 4.03 14.39 2.71
CA VAL A 216 5.16 15.22 2.22
C VAL A 216 5.89 14.48 1.10
N ALA A 217 6.19 13.20 1.31
CA ALA A 217 6.89 12.38 0.31
C ALA A 217 6.05 12.09 -0.95
N ALA A 218 4.73 11.97 -0.80
CA ALA A 218 3.79 11.72 -1.88
C ALA A 218 3.42 12.98 -2.68
N ARG A 219 3.78 14.18 -2.20
CA ARG A 219 3.34 15.43 -2.81
C ARG A 219 3.61 15.50 -4.33
N PRO A 220 4.80 15.16 -4.86
CA PRO A 220 5.05 15.21 -6.30
C PRO A 220 4.15 14.25 -7.11
N LEU A 221 3.71 13.13 -6.53
CA LEU A 221 2.72 12.26 -7.17
C LEU A 221 1.32 12.89 -7.16
N LEU A 222 0.94 13.53 -6.06
CA LEU A 222 -0.37 14.13 -5.85
C LEU A 222 -0.58 15.40 -6.69
N ASP A 223 0.45 16.24 -6.88
CA ASP A 223 0.36 17.39 -7.77
C ASP A 223 0.67 17.05 -9.25
N GLY A 224 1.15 15.84 -9.50
CA GLY A 224 1.42 15.33 -10.85
C GLY A 224 2.77 15.74 -11.43
N THR A 225 3.64 16.40 -10.65
CA THR A 225 5.04 16.67 -11.03
C THR A 225 5.80 15.39 -11.32
N VAL A 226 5.49 14.32 -10.57
CA VAL A 226 5.96 12.96 -10.81
C VAL A 226 4.77 12.10 -11.23
N ARG A 227 4.94 11.34 -12.32
CA ARG A 227 3.87 10.53 -12.90
C ARG A 227 3.69 9.17 -12.23
N GLU A 228 4.73 8.64 -11.60
CA GLU A 228 4.79 7.24 -11.15
C GLU A 228 5.72 7.05 -9.94
N PRO A 229 5.45 6.05 -9.06
CA PRO A 229 6.22 5.85 -7.82
C PRO A 229 7.73 5.69 -8.04
N ALA A 230 8.14 5.03 -9.13
CA ALA A 230 9.55 4.87 -9.49
C ALA A 230 10.29 6.19 -9.76
N GLY A 231 9.55 7.27 -10.05
CA GLY A 231 10.07 8.62 -10.21
C GLY A 231 10.42 9.31 -8.89
N LEU A 232 9.94 8.81 -7.75
CA LEU A 232 10.27 9.33 -6.41
C LEU A 232 11.63 8.83 -5.92
N ARG A 233 12.66 8.96 -6.77
CA ARG A 233 13.98 8.34 -6.52
C ARG A 233 14.64 8.86 -5.23
N PRO A 234 15.29 7.98 -4.44
CA PRO A 234 16.14 8.40 -3.32
C PRO A 234 17.29 9.24 -3.85
N GLY A 235 17.33 10.53 -3.51
CA GLY A 235 18.33 11.47 -4.02
C GLY A 235 17.90 12.94 -3.95
N HIS A 236 16.60 13.20 -3.85
CA HIS A 236 16.03 14.55 -3.70
C HIS A 236 15.80 14.98 -2.23
N GLY A 237 16.45 14.28 -1.27
CA GLY A 237 16.28 14.51 0.16
C GLY A 237 15.27 13.56 0.83
N ARG A 238 15.23 13.59 2.16
CA ARG A 238 14.22 12.90 2.98
C ARG A 238 12.98 13.81 3.12
N PRO A 239 11.76 13.27 3.24
CA PRO A 239 11.39 11.84 3.17
C PRO A 239 11.25 11.30 1.73
N THR A 240 11.40 9.99 1.56
CA THR A 240 11.22 9.31 0.26
C THR A 240 10.13 8.24 0.36
N LEU A 241 9.09 8.37 -0.46
CA LEU A 241 7.99 7.40 -0.54
C LEU A 241 8.42 6.24 -1.45
N CYS A 242 8.66 5.08 -0.86
CA CYS A 242 8.95 3.86 -1.61
C CYS A 242 8.51 2.64 -0.80
N TRP A 243 8.35 1.52 -1.49
CA TRP A 243 8.13 0.22 -0.90
C TRP A 243 8.79 -0.83 -1.79
N THR A 244 8.83 -2.07 -1.32
CA THR A 244 9.41 -3.20 -2.02
C THR A 244 8.81 -3.32 -3.42
N ASP A 245 9.69 -3.36 -4.41
CA ASP A 245 9.37 -3.52 -5.83
C ASP A 245 8.59 -2.35 -6.46
N SER A 246 8.46 -1.21 -5.78
CA SER A 246 7.78 -0.03 -6.35
C SER A 246 8.49 0.52 -7.61
N ASN A 247 9.75 0.15 -7.84
CA ASN A 247 10.50 0.43 -9.07
C ASN A 247 9.92 -0.26 -10.32
N LEU A 248 9.15 -1.36 -10.15
CA LEU A 248 8.46 -2.04 -11.24
C LEU A 248 7.25 -1.24 -11.77
N LEU A 249 6.82 -0.21 -11.03
CA LEU A 249 5.72 0.67 -11.39
C LEU A 249 6.22 1.86 -12.19
N SER A 250 6.84 1.59 -13.35
CA SER A 250 7.39 2.60 -14.25
C SER A 250 6.98 2.40 -15.70
N GLY A 251 7.00 3.49 -16.49
CA GLY A 251 6.81 3.46 -17.93
C GLY A 251 5.36 3.25 -18.39
N GLY A 252 4.38 3.44 -17.50
CA GLY A 252 2.97 3.30 -17.83
C GLY A 252 2.48 4.39 -18.80
N PRO A 253 1.52 4.10 -19.69
CA PRO A 253 1.02 5.07 -20.67
C PRO A 253 0.24 6.23 -20.02
N ALA A 254 -0.37 5.99 -18.84
CA ALA A 254 -1.06 7.02 -18.06
C ALA A 254 -0.37 7.23 -16.70
N PRO A 255 -0.59 8.39 -16.04
CA PRO A 255 -0.14 8.60 -14.67
C PRO A 255 -0.61 7.48 -13.73
N PHE A 256 0.21 7.16 -12.73
CA PHE A 256 -0.08 6.09 -11.78
C PHE A 256 -1.36 6.37 -10.97
N LEU A 257 -1.53 7.61 -10.51
CA LEU A 257 -2.76 8.07 -9.85
C LEU A 257 -3.67 8.79 -10.86
N PRO A 258 -4.97 8.45 -10.92
CA PRO A 258 -5.94 9.20 -11.71
C PRO A 258 -6.06 10.66 -11.26
N ASP A 259 -6.22 11.59 -12.20
CA ASP A 259 -6.32 13.03 -11.91
C ASP A 259 -7.43 13.35 -10.89
N ALA A 260 -8.61 12.74 -11.07
CA ALA A 260 -9.73 12.92 -10.15
C ALA A 260 -9.42 12.47 -8.72
N ASN A 261 -8.62 11.41 -8.57
CA ASN A 261 -8.25 10.88 -7.26
C ASN A 261 -7.18 11.75 -6.59
N ARG A 262 -6.25 12.31 -7.37
CA ARG A 262 -5.27 13.29 -6.88
C ARG A 262 -5.94 14.54 -6.35
N SER A 263 -6.85 15.14 -7.14
CA SER A 263 -7.60 16.33 -6.72
C SER A 263 -8.46 16.03 -5.49
N ALA A 264 -9.19 14.91 -5.47
CA ALA A 264 -9.99 14.51 -4.32
C ALA A 264 -9.16 14.32 -3.04
N ALA A 265 -7.93 13.77 -3.16
CA ALA A 265 -7.04 13.61 -2.02
C ALA A 265 -6.51 14.94 -1.50
N LEU A 266 -6.03 15.82 -2.39
CA LEU A 266 -5.54 17.16 -2.01
C LEU A 266 -6.65 17.97 -1.32
N ASP A 267 -7.85 17.98 -1.90
CA ASP A 267 -9.03 18.66 -1.33
C ASP A 267 -9.40 18.09 0.04
N ALA A 268 -9.39 16.76 0.19
CA ALA A 268 -9.74 16.10 1.44
C ALA A 268 -8.74 16.42 2.57
N VAL A 269 -7.44 16.43 2.28
CA VAL A 269 -6.41 16.84 3.26
C VAL A 269 -6.60 18.30 3.65
N ALA A 270 -6.75 19.20 2.67
CA ALA A 270 -6.92 20.63 2.93
C ALA A 270 -8.15 20.90 3.81
N ARG A 271 -9.30 20.29 3.48
CA ARG A 271 -10.54 20.44 4.27
C ARG A 271 -10.40 19.86 5.66
N TYR A 272 -9.81 18.67 5.80
CA TYR A 272 -9.63 18.04 7.10
C TYR A 272 -8.87 18.96 8.07
N PHE A 273 -7.75 19.53 7.64
CA PHE A 273 -6.94 20.38 8.50
C PHE A 273 -7.47 21.81 8.64
N ALA A 274 -8.29 22.30 7.71
CA ALA A 274 -9.07 23.52 7.90
C ALA A 274 -10.13 23.35 9.00
N GLU A 275 -10.75 22.17 9.07
CA GLU A 275 -11.75 21.84 10.09
C GLU A 275 -11.13 21.47 11.45
N GLN A 276 -10.05 20.69 11.45
CA GLN A 276 -9.56 19.96 12.62
C GLN A 276 -8.36 20.59 13.34
N ALA A 277 -7.96 21.83 13.01
CA ALA A 277 -6.76 22.50 13.53
C ALA A 277 -5.50 21.61 13.48
N PHE A 278 -4.66 21.82 12.47
CA PHE A 278 -3.33 21.17 12.36
C PHE A 278 -2.50 21.19 13.65
N VAL A 279 -2.71 22.19 14.50
CA VAL A 279 -2.07 22.32 15.82
C VAL A 279 -2.34 21.08 16.70
N ASP A 280 -3.59 20.64 16.86
CA ASP A 280 -3.94 19.50 17.72
C ASP A 280 -3.29 18.20 17.22
N TRP A 281 -3.18 18.08 15.89
CA TRP A 281 -2.53 16.96 15.24
C TRP A 281 -1.01 16.97 15.48
N ALA A 282 -0.40 18.15 15.35
CA ALA A 282 1.02 18.38 15.57
C ALA A 282 1.39 18.23 17.06
N GLU A 283 0.58 18.73 17.99
CA GLU A 283 0.82 18.61 19.43
C GLU A 283 0.89 17.15 19.88
N GLY A 284 0.01 16.28 19.36
CA GLY A 284 0.06 14.85 19.63
C GLY A 284 1.39 14.21 19.20
N VAL A 285 1.89 14.57 18.03
CA VAL A 285 3.18 14.08 17.49
C VAL A 285 4.37 14.69 18.24
N LEU A 286 4.33 16.00 18.51
CA LEU A 286 5.41 16.76 19.14
C LEU A 286 5.52 16.52 20.65
N SER A 287 4.51 15.88 21.26
CA SER A 287 4.56 15.46 22.67
C SER A 287 5.48 14.26 22.93
N ASP A 288 5.87 13.53 21.87
CA ASP A 288 6.77 12.38 21.96
C ASP A 288 8.19 12.78 21.52
N ALA A 289 9.16 12.66 22.43
CA ALA A 289 10.54 13.07 22.19
C ALA A 289 11.25 12.26 21.09
N GLU A 290 10.88 10.98 20.91
CA GLU A 290 11.41 10.13 19.83
C GLU A 290 10.96 10.66 18.47
N LEU A 291 9.66 10.97 18.34
CA LEU A 291 9.09 11.52 17.12
C LEU A 291 9.66 12.90 16.79
N VAL A 292 9.83 13.78 17.79
CA VAL A 292 10.44 15.11 17.58
C VAL A 292 11.85 15.00 17.02
N ALA A 293 12.66 14.10 17.58
CA ALA A 293 14.04 13.91 17.14
C ALA A 293 14.12 13.36 15.70
N ASP A 294 13.27 12.39 15.37
CA ASP A 294 13.29 11.72 14.06
C ASP A 294 12.66 12.54 12.93
N LEU A 295 11.61 13.32 13.22
CA LEU A 295 10.84 14.03 12.20
C LEU A 295 11.50 15.34 11.75
N GLY A 296 12.30 15.99 12.60
CA GLY A 296 12.95 17.26 12.27
C GLY A 296 11.96 18.33 11.79
N ASP A 297 12.15 18.85 10.58
CA ASP A 297 11.34 19.91 9.96
C ASP A 297 10.11 19.40 9.17
N VAL A 298 9.92 18.08 9.08
CA VAL A 298 8.87 17.47 8.23
C VAL A 298 7.45 17.96 8.56
N PRO A 299 7.03 18.13 9.83
CA PRO A 299 5.71 18.70 10.13
C PRO A 299 5.50 20.12 9.57
N TRP A 300 6.55 20.95 9.58
CA TRP A 300 6.48 22.30 9.02
C TRP A 300 6.39 22.27 7.50
N ARG A 301 7.18 21.42 6.85
CA ARG A 301 7.07 21.18 5.39
C ARG A 301 5.69 20.69 5.00
N PHE A 302 5.07 19.81 5.79
CA PHE A 302 3.68 19.40 5.56
C PHE A 302 2.72 20.59 5.59
N ARG A 303 2.82 21.43 6.63
CA ARG A 303 2.00 22.65 6.75
C ARG A 303 2.19 23.57 5.53
N GLU A 304 3.43 23.79 5.10
CA GLU A 304 3.73 24.60 3.92
C GLU A 304 3.10 24.02 2.65
N LEU A 305 3.28 22.72 2.39
CA LEU A 305 2.82 22.09 1.16
C LEU A 305 1.29 21.96 1.08
N PHE A 306 0.62 21.71 2.19
CA PHE A 306 -0.81 21.36 2.18
C PHE A 306 -1.73 22.43 2.75
N LEU A 307 -1.24 23.32 3.62
CA LEU A 307 -2.09 24.28 4.34
C LEU A 307 -1.86 25.74 3.93
N TYR A 308 -0.70 26.06 3.34
CA TYR A 308 -0.38 27.43 2.93
C TYR A 308 -0.49 27.73 1.43
N VAL A 309 -0.74 26.72 0.59
CA VAL A 309 -0.84 26.89 -0.87
C VAL A 309 -2.25 27.32 -1.33
N THR A 310 -3.12 27.77 -0.42
CA THR A 310 -4.44 28.32 -0.77
C THR A 310 -4.49 29.82 -0.48
N ALA A 311 -3.96 30.59 -1.42
CA ALA A 311 -4.27 32.01 -1.62
C ALA A 311 -4.48 32.25 -3.12
#